data_AF-A0A8T0PU81-F1
#
_entry.id   AF-A0A8T0PU81-F1
#
_cell.length_a   1.000
_cell.length_b   1.000
_cell.length_c   1.000
_cell.angle_alpha   90.00
_cell.angle_beta   90.00
_cell.angle_gamma   90.00
#
_symmetry.space_group_name_H-M   'P 1'
#
loop_
_entity.id
_entity.type
_entity.pdbx_description
1 polymer ?
#
loop_
_entity_poly.entity_id
_entity_poly.type
_entity_poly.pdbx_seq_one_letter_code
_entity_poly.pdbx_strand_id
1 'polypeptide(L)'
;MAAARDQLLDVIRGLMAGQSPPLHALVVPSEDAHQSEYVSEQDKRREFISGFTGSAGLALITMNEALLWTDGRYFLQATQQLSNRWKLMRMGEDPPVEAWIADNLADGAAIGINPWCISVDSAQRYEHAFSKKHQTLFQLSIDLVDEVWMDRPPVEPRPVIVHPVEFAGRSVSEKIKELREKLLHEKATAIIITALDEVAWLYNIRGSDVDYSPVVHSYAIVTLHSAFFYVDKRKVTAEVQKYMVENGIDIRDYEMVQSDVSLLASGNLKSFVHGENDINVEGSKIWIDSASCCLALYSKLSPHQVLALQSPVALPKAVKNATELDGLRKAHIRDGAAVVQYLSWLDNQMQENYGASGYFSEIKGSHKKGISATKLTEVSVSDKLEGFRATKEHFRGLSFPTISSVGPNAAVIHYKPEASTCSEMDADKIYLCDSGAQYLDGTTDITRTVHFGKPLEHEKSCYTAVSAIFLLQYFIGISEGWILLCNPAFV
;
A
#
# COMPACT_ATOMS: atom_id res chain seq x y z
N MET A 1 23.79 -7.00 -12.38
CA MET A 1 22.59 -7.14 -11.52
C MET A 1 21.61 -8.17 -12.08
N ALA A 2 21.06 -8.03 -13.30
CA ALA A 2 20.13 -9.01 -13.87
C ALA A 2 20.65 -10.46 -13.91
N ALA A 3 21.88 -10.69 -14.37
CA ALA A 3 22.47 -12.03 -14.41
C ALA A 3 22.65 -12.71 -13.03
N ALA A 4 22.84 -11.92 -11.96
CA ALA A 4 22.88 -12.44 -10.59
C ALA A 4 21.47 -12.78 -10.09
N ARG A 5 20.46 -11.98 -10.42
CA ARG A 5 19.05 -12.26 -10.12
C ARG A 5 18.55 -13.50 -10.86
N ASP A 6 18.99 -13.70 -12.10
CA ASP A 6 18.65 -14.88 -12.89
C ASP A 6 19.16 -16.18 -12.26
N GLN A 7 20.28 -16.14 -11.52
CA GLN A 7 20.78 -17.29 -10.76
C GLN A 7 19.88 -17.63 -9.56
N LEU A 8 19.20 -16.65 -8.97
CA LEU A 8 18.26 -16.88 -7.86
C LEU A 8 17.12 -17.81 -8.28
N LEU A 9 16.64 -17.69 -9.53
CA LEU A 9 15.59 -18.58 -10.05
C LEU A 9 16.01 -20.05 -9.98
N ASP A 10 17.27 -20.36 -10.31
CA ASP A 10 17.77 -21.73 -10.31
C ASP A 10 17.94 -22.26 -8.88
N VAL A 11 18.37 -21.41 -7.94
CA VAL A 11 18.45 -21.76 -6.51
C VAL A 11 17.05 -22.02 -5.93
N ILE A 12 16.09 -21.13 -6.20
CA ILE A 12 14.69 -21.28 -5.75
C ILE A 12 14.08 -22.57 -6.30
N ARG A 13 14.31 -22.89 -7.58
CA ARG A 13 13.85 -24.17 -8.17
C ARG A 13 14.47 -25.39 -7.50
N GLY A 14 15.75 -25.29 -7.09
CA GLY A 14 16.39 -26.31 -6.27
C GLY A 14 15.70 -26.50 -4.92
N LEU A 15 15.36 -25.40 -4.22
CA LEU A 15 14.61 -25.42 -2.96
C LEU A 15 13.19 -25.99 -3.15
N MET A 16 12.50 -25.62 -4.24
CA MET A 16 11.18 -26.15 -4.61
C MET A 16 11.20 -27.67 -4.79
N ALA A 17 12.23 -28.21 -5.47
CA ALA A 17 12.40 -29.64 -5.66
C ALA A 17 12.72 -30.40 -4.35
N GLY A 18 13.33 -29.72 -3.37
CA GLY A 18 13.67 -30.28 -2.07
C GLY A 18 12.52 -30.30 -1.05
N GLN A 19 11.38 -29.65 -1.34
CA GLN A 19 10.20 -29.71 -0.49
C GLN A 19 9.55 -31.10 -0.48
N SER A 20 8.74 -31.37 0.55
CA SER A 20 7.98 -32.61 0.67
C SER A 20 6.49 -32.31 0.88
N PRO A 21 5.63 -32.45 -0.15
CA PRO A 21 5.94 -32.90 -1.51
C PRO A 21 6.76 -31.85 -2.31
N PRO A 22 7.46 -32.27 -3.39
CA PRO A 22 8.13 -31.34 -4.29
C PRO A 22 7.15 -30.36 -4.91
N LEU A 23 7.54 -29.08 -4.96
CA LEU A 23 6.71 -28.04 -5.56
C LEU A 23 6.92 -27.97 -7.07
N HIS A 24 5.84 -27.67 -7.79
CA HIS A 24 5.83 -27.49 -9.24
C HIS A 24 5.80 -26.00 -9.62
N ALA A 25 5.24 -25.18 -8.73
CA ALA A 25 5.27 -23.73 -8.83
C ALA A 25 5.35 -23.09 -7.44
N LEU A 26 5.83 -21.85 -7.40
CA LEU A 26 5.88 -20.98 -6.23
C LEU A 26 5.24 -19.64 -6.61
N VAL A 27 4.22 -19.22 -5.85
CA VAL A 27 3.59 -17.91 -5.99
C VAL A 27 4.23 -16.94 -5.00
N VAL A 28 4.70 -15.79 -5.50
CA VAL A 28 5.31 -14.72 -4.72
C VAL A 28 4.54 -13.42 -5.01
N PRO A 29 3.56 -13.05 -4.17
CA PRO A 29 2.81 -11.80 -4.31
C PRO A 29 3.68 -10.58 -3.98
N SER A 30 3.16 -9.37 -4.22
CA SER A 30 3.78 -8.13 -3.75
C SER A 30 3.44 -7.83 -2.30
N GLU A 31 2.28 -8.30 -1.90
CA GLU A 31 1.62 -8.08 -0.62
C GLU A 31 2.40 -8.73 0.55
N ASP A 32 2.38 -8.05 1.69
CA ASP A 32 2.91 -8.54 2.95
C ASP A 32 1.86 -9.34 3.74
N ALA A 33 2.14 -9.59 5.02
CA ALA A 33 1.23 -10.32 5.92
C ALA A 33 -0.11 -9.62 6.21
N HIS A 34 -0.25 -8.37 5.78
CA HIS A 34 -1.37 -7.47 6.04
C HIS A 34 -2.06 -6.99 4.76
N GLN A 35 -1.66 -7.52 3.61
CA GLN A 35 -2.20 -7.18 2.31
C GLN A 35 -1.99 -5.69 1.97
N SER A 36 -0.84 -5.14 2.38
CA SER A 36 -0.45 -3.76 2.07
C SER A 36 -0.11 -3.59 0.58
N GLU A 37 -0.52 -2.46 -0.03
CA GLU A 37 -0.14 -2.11 -1.41
C GLU A 37 1.34 -1.71 -1.50
N TYR A 38 1.77 -0.79 -0.64
CA TYR A 38 3.18 -0.53 -0.39
C TYR A 38 3.63 -1.41 0.76
N VAL A 39 4.77 -2.07 0.61
CA VAL A 39 5.34 -2.93 1.64
C VAL A 39 6.67 -2.40 2.11
N SER A 40 7.08 -2.79 3.32
CA SER A 40 8.40 -2.43 3.85
C SER A 40 9.52 -3.10 3.06
N GLU A 41 10.74 -2.54 3.11
CA GLU A 41 11.88 -3.04 2.31
C GLU A 41 12.15 -4.54 2.51
N GLN A 42 11.96 -5.06 3.72
CA GLN A 42 12.12 -6.49 4.01
C GLN A 42 11.05 -7.39 3.35
N ASP A 43 9.91 -6.84 2.93
CA ASP A 43 8.79 -7.60 2.39
C ASP A 43 8.72 -7.53 0.86
N LYS A 44 9.64 -6.80 0.22
CA LYS A 44 9.77 -6.66 -1.23
C LYS A 44 10.33 -7.91 -1.93
N ARG A 45 9.87 -9.10 -1.55
CA ARG A 45 10.31 -10.42 -2.08
C ARG A 45 10.19 -10.51 -3.59
N ARG A 46 9.05 -10.08 -4.15
CA ARG A 46 8.81 -10.05 -5.59
C ARG A 46 9.76 -9.10 -6.33
N GLU A 47 10.08 -7.94 -5.75
CA GLU A 47 11.08 -7.03 -6.32
C GLU A 47 12.48 -7.65 -6.27
N PHE A 48 12.86 -8.26 -5.15
CA PHE A 48 14.15 -8.91 -4.97
C PHE A 48 14.42 -10.00 -6.04
N ILE A 49 13.46 -10.89 -6.28
CA ILE A 49 13.62 -12.01 -7.23
C ILE A 49 13.50 -11.59 -8.70
N SER A 50 12.66 -10.61 -9.03
CA SER A 50 12.34 -10.25 -10.42
C SER A 50 13.07 -8.99 -10.90
N GLY A 51 13.42 -8.10 -9.99
CA GLY A 51 13.90 -6.76 -10.28
C GLY A 51 12.82 -5.75 -10.65
N PHE A 52 11.55 -6.14 -10.66
CA PHE A 52 10.44 -5.26 -10.96
C PHE A 52 9.99 -4.50 -9.70
N THR A 53 10.02 -3.17 -9.76
CA THR A 53 9.85 -2.26 -8.61
C THR A 53 8.49 -1.56 -8.55
N GLY A 54 7.52 -1.98 -9.37
CA GLY A 54 6.15 -1.43 -9.32
C GLY A 54 5.43 -1.84 -8.02
N SER A 55 4.46 -1.07 -7.52
CA SER A 55 3.78 -1.41 -6.27
C SER A 55 3.01 -2.73 -6.38
N ALA A 56 2.31 -2.93 -7.50
CA ALA A 56 1.44 -4.10 -7.70
C ALA A 56 2.04 -5.14 -8.65
N GLY A 57 1.93 -6.42 -8.27
CA GLY A 57 2.22 -7.54 -9.15
C GLY A 57 2.32 -8.88 -8.42
N LEU A 58 2.39 -9.97 -9.20
CA LEU A 58 2.50 -11.32 -8.68
C LEU A 58 3.48 -12.11 -9.53
N ALA A 59 4.52 -12.64 -8.90
CA ALA A 59 5.49 -13.52 -9.54
C ALA A 59 5.06 -14.99 -9.38
N LEU A 60 5.21 -15.75 -10.46
CA LEU A 60 5.06 -17.20 -10.48
C LEU A 60 6.36 -17.81 -10.98
N ILE A 61 7.02 -18.59 -10.14
CA ILE A 61 8.19 -19.38 -10.54
C ILE A 61 7.73 -20.81 -10.70
N THR A 62 7.82 -21.35 -11.92
CA THR A 62 7.66 -22.79 -12.15
C THR A 62 9.03 -23.44 -12.26
N MET A 63 9.07 -24.77 -12.37
CA MET A 63 10.33 -25.49 -12.60
C MET A 63 11.06 -25.05 -13.88
N ASN A 64 10.34 -24.50 -14.86
CA ASN A 64 10.89 -24.18 -16.19
C ASN A 64 10.77 -22.69 -16.56
N GLU A 65 9.75 -22.00 -16.07
CA GLU A 65 9.43 -20.62 -16.44
C GLU A 65 9.38 -19.69 -15.22
N ALA A 66 9.47 -18.39 -15.45
CA ALA A 66 9.20 -17.35 -14.46
C ALA A 66 8.29 -16.31 -15.11
N LEU A 67 7.15 -16.04 -14.49
CA LEU A 67 6.11 -15.16 -15.03
C LEU A 67 5.79 -14.08 -14.00
N LEU A 68 5.47 -12.86 -14.47
CA LEU A 68 5.07 -11.76 -13.61
C LEU A 68 3.79 -11.11 -14.11
N TRP A 69 2.73 -11.17 -13.31
CA TRP A 69 1.49 -10.42 -13.53
C TRP A 69 1.63 -9.02 -12.93
N THR A 70 1.20 -8.01 -13.68
CA THR A 70 0.98 -6.65 -13.17
C THR A 70 -0.09 -5.96 -14.01
N ASP A 71 -0.57 -4.81 -13.57
CA ASP A 71 -1.62 -4.05 -14.26
C ASP A 71 -1.06 -3.00 -15.24
N GLY A 72 -1.97 -2.34 -15.96
CA GLY A 72 -1.64 -1.40 -17.04
C GLY A 72 -0.75 -0.22 -16.63
N ARG A 73 -0.73 0.14 -15.34
CA ARG A 73 0.16 1.19 -14.80
C ARG A 73 1.64 0.85 -15.01
N TYR A 74 1.95 -0.45 -15.09
CA TYR A 74 3.30 -0.97 -14.98
C TYR A 74 3.81 -1.76 -16.20
N PHE A 75 3.02 -1.92 -17.27
CA PHE A 75 3.45 -2.71 -18.43
C PHE A 75 4.78 -2.25 -19.04
N LEU A 76 4.94 -0.94 -19.22
CA LEU A 76 6.18 -0.37 -19.76
C LEU A 76 7.35 -0.54 -18.80
N GLN A 77 7.14 -0.27 -17.51
CA GLN A 77 8.15 -0.45 -16.47
C GLN A 77 8.61 -1.92 -16.37
N ALA A 78 7.68 -2.87 -16.32
CA ALA A 78 8.00 -4.28 -16.26
C ALA A 78 8.79 -4.75 -17.49
N THR A 79 8.42 -4.28 -18.70
CA THR A 79 9.15 -4.59 -19.93
C THR A 79 10.61 -4.10 -19.88
N GLN A 80 10.88 -2.99 -19.20
CA GLN A 80 12.22 -2.42 -19.06
C GLN A 80 13.04 -3.07 -17.94
N GLN A 81 12.41 -3.49 -16.84
CA GLN A 81 13.09 -3.96 -15.63
C GLN A 81 13.31 -5.48 -15.60
N LEU A 82 12.42 -6.26 -16.23
CA LEU A 82 12.51 -7.72 -16.25
C LEU A 82 13.62 -8.22 -17.17
N SER A 83 14.29 -9.30 -16.76
CA SER A 83 15.25 -10.01 -17.61
C SER A 83 14.54 -10.87 -18.66
N ASN A 84 15.29 -11.40 -19.62
CA ASN A 84 14.76 -12.31 -20.64
C ASN A 84 14.30 -13.67 -20.09
N ARG A 85 14.57 -13.99 -18.82
CA ARG A 85 14.07 -15.20 -18.14
C ARG A 85 12.66 -15.02 -17.58
N TRP A 86 12.19 -13.79 -17.47
CA TRP A 86 10.87 -13.44 -16.98
C TRP A 86 9.93 -13.12 -18.14
N LYS A 87 8.72 -13.65 -18.07
CA LYS A 87 7.62 -13.32 -18.99
C LYS A 87 6.64 -12.39 -18.30
N LEU A 88 6.45 -11.19 -18.85
CA LEU A 88 5.37 -10.30 -18.44
C LEU A 88 4.02 -10.89 -18.85
N MET A 89 3.08 -10.91 -17.90
CA MET A 89 1.68 -11.27 -18.07
C MET A 89 0.85 -10.02 -17.75
N ARG A 90 0.08 -9.53 -18.73
CA ARG A 90 -0.66 -8.27 -18.67
C ARG A 90 -2.05 -8.49 -18.08
N MET A 91 -2.28 -8.05 -16.84
CA MET A 91 -3.60 -8.21 -16.21
C MET A 91 -4.69 -7.50 -17.03
N GLY A 92 -5.80 -8.20 -17.29
CA GLY A 92 -6.89 -7.74 -18.15
C GLY A 92 -6.73 -8.09 -19.64
N GLU A 93 -5.53 -8.52 -20.06
CA GLU A 93 -5.26 -9.00 -21.43
C GLU A 93 -4.91 -10.50 -21.44
N ASP A 94 -4.04 -10.94 -20.52
CA ASP A 94 -3.62 -12.32 -20.36
C ASP A 94 -4.47 -13.08 -19.32
N PRO A 95 -4.48 -14.44 -19.33
CA PRO A 95 -5.17 -15.23 -18.32
C PRO A 95 -4.71 -14.88 -16.90
N PRO A 96 -5.63 -14.83 -15.92
CA PRO A 96 -5.26 -14.63 -14.52
C PRO A 96 -4.41 -15.81 -14.01
N VAL A 97 -3.59 -15.57 -12.98
CA VAL A 97 -2.59 -16.54 -12.51
C VAL A 97 -3.21 -17.89 -12.15
N GLU A 98 -4.38 -17.89 -11.51
CA GLU A 98 -5.10 -19.10 -11.11
C GLU A 98 -5.53 -19.95 -12.32
N ALA A 99 -6.01 -19.30 -13.39
CA ALA A 99 -6.39 -19.97 -14.62
C ALA A 99 -5.14 -20.47 -15.37
N TRP A 100 -4.08 -19.66 -15.40
CA TRP A 100 -2.83 -20.05 -16.04
C TRP A 100 -2.22 -21.29 -15.37
N ILE A 101 -2.15 -21.33 -14.03
CA ILE A 101 -1.66 -22.50 -13.30
C ILE A 101 -2.55 -23.72 -13.56
N ALA A 102 -3.88 -23.55 -13.44
CA ALA A 102 -4.83 -24.63 -13.68
C ALA A 102 -4.65 -25.24 -15.08
N ASP A 103 -4.40 -24.43 -16.10
CA ASP A 103 -4.28 -24.91 -17.48
C ASP A 103 -2.89 -25.46 -17.81
N ASN A 104 -1.82 -24.88 -17.27
CA ASN A 104 -0.44 -25.19 -17.69
C ASN A 104 0.30 -26.18 -16.79
N LEU A 105 -0.09 -26.34 -15.53
CA LEU A 105 0.51 -27.35 -14.65
C LEU A 105 -0.19 -28.70 -14.78
N ALA A 106 0.54 -29.75 -14.42
CA ALA A 106 0.07 -31.14 -14.46
C ALA A 106 -1.05 -31.40 -13.44
N ASP A 107 -1.73 -32.53 -13.60
CA ASP A 107 -2.63 -33.07 -12.58
C ASP A 107 -1.85 -33.36 -11.29
N GLY A 108 -2.44 -33.06 -10.14
CA GLY A 108 -1.80 -33.28 -8.83
C GLY A 108 -0.64 -32.35 -8.51
N ALA A 109 -0.38 -31.31 -9.32
CA ALA A 109 0.73 -30.40 -9.06
C ALA A 109 0.58 -29.69 -7.71
N ALA A 110 1.70 -29.51 -7.00
CA ALA A 110 1.78 -28.77 -5.74
C ALA A 110 2.28 -27.34 -6.00
N ILE A 111 1.50 -26.35 -5.57
CA ILE A 111 1.77 -24.92 -5.74
C ILE A 111 2.11 -24.35 -4.36
N GLY A 112 3.38 -24.00 -4.16
CA GLY A 112 3.84 -23.40 -2.91
C GLY A 112 3.39 -21.96 -2.76
N ILE A 113 2.99 -21.60 -1.54
CA ILE A 113 2.69 -20.23 -1.13
C ILE A 113 3.25 -19.93 0.25
N ASN A 114 3.55 -18.66 0.51
CA ASN A 114 3.68 -18.16 1.87
C ASN A 114 2.25 -17.84 2.40
N PRO A 115 1.73 -18.58 3.39
CA PRO A 115 0.35 -18.39 3.87
C PRO A 115 0.13 -17.05 4.58
N TRP A 116 1.20 -16.35 4.99
CA TRP A 116 1.08 -15.00 5.54
C TRP A 116 0.80 -13.96 4.45
N CYS A 117 1.39 -14.11 3.26
CA CYS A 117 1.25 -13.12 2.17
C CYS A 117 0.05 -13.37 1.25
N ILE A 118 -0.75 -14.42 1.49
CA ILE A 118 -1.92 -14.76 0.68
C ILE A 118 -3.20 -14.53 1.50
N SER A 119 -4.11 -13.73 0.97
CA SER A 119 -5.43 -13.53 1.58
C SER A 119 -6.33 -14.76 1.44
N VAL A 120 -7.32 -14.88 2.31
CA VAL A 120 -8.33 -15.96 2.24
C VAL A 120 -9.06 -15.96 0.90
N ASP A 121 -9.45 -14.80 0.39
CA ASP A 121 -10.11 -14.70 -0.92
C ASP A 121 -9.23 -15.21 -2.06
N SER A 122 -7.94 -14.87 -2.04
CA SER A 122 -6.99 -15.35 -3.05
C SER A 122 -6.78 -16.85 -2.96
N ALA A 123 -6.62 -17.39 -1.74
CA ALA A 123 -6.50 -18.83 -1.52
C ALA A 123 -7.74 -19.59 -2.02
N GLN A 124 -8.95 -19.10 -1.71
CA GLN A 124 -10.20 -19.73 -2.17
C GLN A 124 -10.35 -19.70 -3.69
N ARG A 125 -9.96 -18.59 -4.34
CA ARG A 125 -9.91 -18.51 -5.82
C ARG A 125 -8.94 -19.53 -6.41
N TYR A 126 -7.76 -19.67 -5.82
CA TYR A 126 -6.75 -20.64 -6.24
C TYR A 126 -7.27 -22.08 -6.09
N GLU A 127 -7.75 -22.45 -4.90
CA GLU A 127 -8.31 -23.77 -4.63
C GLU A 127 -9.47 -24.11 -5.57
N HIS A 128 -10.35 -23.14 -5.86
CA HIS A 128 -11.44 -23.34 -6.81
C HIS A 128 -10.92 -23.65 -8.22
N ALA A 129 -9.97 -22.86 -8.73
CA ALA A 129 -9.37 -23.07 -10.04
C ALA A 129 -8.62 -24.41 -10.14
N PHE A 130 -7.96 -24.83 -9.07
CA PHE A 130 -7.10 -26.02 -9.00
C PHE A 130 -7.88 -27.33 -8.88
N SER A 131 -9.15 -27.26 -8.46
CA SER A 131 -10.00 -28.42 -8.16
C SER A 131 -10.12 -29.43 -9.32
N LYS A 132 -10.20 -28.97 -10.57
CA LYS A 132 -10.44 -29.84 -11.74
C LYS A 132 -9.29 -30.79 -12.05
N LYS A 133 -8.06 -30.40 -11.74
CA LYS A 133 -6.83 -31.18 -11.97
C LYS A 133 -6.21 -31.68 -10.68
N HIS A 134 -6.97 -31.70 -9.58
CA HIS A 134 -6.50 -32.11 -8.25
C HIS A 134 -5.19 -31.45 -7.81
N GLN A 135 -4.94 -30.23 -8.30
CA GLN A 135 -3.77 -29.46 -7.91
C GLN A 135 -3.96 -28.94 -6.48
N THR A 136 -2.86 -28.75 -5.76
CA THR A 136 -2.89 -28.46 -4.33
C THR A 136 -2.17 -27.15 -4.02
N LEU A 137 -2.81 -26.33 -3.19
CA LEU A 137 -2.18 -25.15 -2.62
C LEU A 137 -1.39 -25.57 -1.37
N PHE A 138 -0.07 -25.57 -1.48
CA PHE A 138 0.83 -26.02 -0.43
C PHE A 138 1.33 -24.83 0.40
N GLN A 139 0.91 -24.79 1.66
CA GLN A 139 1.33 -23.74 2.61
C GLN A 139 2.73 -24.01 3.13
N LEU A 140 3.66 -23.12 2.82
CA LEU A 140 5.05 -23.23 3.27
C LEU A 140 5.18 -22.77 4.72
N SER A 141 6.01 -23.49 5.49
CA SER A 141 6.40 -23.08 6.84
C SER A 141 7.48 -21.98 6.82
N ILE A 142 8.29 -21.94 5.77
CA ILE A 142 9.37 -20.98 5.55
C ILE A 142 9.23 -20.45 4.12
N ASP A 143 9.37 -19.13 3.94
CA ASP A 143 9.36 -18.53 2.62
C ASP A 143 10.68 -18.85 1.88
N LEU A 144 10.59 -19.50 0.72
CA LEU A 144 11.76 -19.90 -0.06
C LEU A 144 12.55 -18.71 -0.61
N VAL A 145 11.91 -17.54 -0.76
CA VAL A 145 12.61 -16.30 -1.14
C VAL A 145 13.49 -15.82 0.00
N ASP A 146 13.01 -15.93 1.24
CA ASP A 146 13.77 -15.52 2.43
C ASP A 146 15.03 -16.38 2.62
N GLU A 147 15.00 -17.66 2.23
CA GLU A 147 16.16 -18.55 2.29
C GLU A 147 17.31 -18.14 1.34
N VAL A 148 17.00 -17.47 0.23
CA VAL A 148 18.00 -17.02 -0.75
C VAL A 148 18.34 -15.53 -0.60
N TRP A 149 17.62 -14.78 0.22
CA TRP A 149 17.82 -13.35 0.44
C TRP A 149 18.80 -13.09 1.59
N MET A 150 20.08 -13.35 1.33
CA MET A 150 21.16 -13.28 2.33
C MET A 150 21.35 -11.91 2.98
N ASP A 151 21.08 -10.82 2.24
CA ASP A 151 21.20 -9.43 2.65
C ASP A 151 19.84 -8.75 2.87
N ARG A 152 18.83 -9.53 3.25
CA ARG A 152 17.47 -9.03 3.53
C ARG A 152 17.52 -7.87 4.54
N PRO A 153 16.92 -6.71 4.23
CA PRO A 153 16.90 -5.56 5.13
C PRO A 153 16.33 -5.91 6.51
N PRO A 154 16.94 -5.46 7.62
CA PRO A 154 16.43 -5.72 8.96
C PRO A 154 15.19 -4.88 9.25
N VAL A 155 14.35 -5.36 10.17
CA VAL A 155 13.22 -4.59 10.68
C VAL A 155 13.73 -3.53 11.65
N GLU A 156 13.59 -2.27 11.27
CA GLU A 156 13.84 -1.16 12.20
C GLU A 156 12.62 -0.94 13.10
N PRO A 157 12.77 -0.96 14.43
CA PRO A 157 11.66 -0.77 15.36
C PRO A 157 11.27 0.71 15.43
N ARG A 158 10.53 1.20 14.43
CA ARG A 158 10.00 2.57 14.37
C ARG A 158 8.86 2.73 15.40
N PRO A 159 8.84 3.81 16.20
CA PRO A 159 7.95 3.93 17.35
C PRO A 159 6.48 4.06 16.93
N VAL A 160 5.59 3.48 17.75
CA VAL A 160 4.15 3.77 17.69
C VAL A 160 3.90 5.16 18.26
N ILE A 161 3.03 5.92 17.62
CA ILE A 161 2.65 7.28 18.02
C ILE A 161 1.15 7.31 18.26
N VAL A 162 0.71 7.89 19.38
CA VAL A 162 -0.71 8.14 19.63
C VAL A 162 -1.19 9.24 18.69
N HIS A 163 -2.32 8.99 18.01
CA HIS A 163 -3.00 9.98 17.18
C HIS A 163 -4.05 10.71 18.02
N PRO A 164 -3.86 12.02 18.31
CA PRO A 164 -4.73 12.74 19.22
C PRO A 164 -6.19 12.80 18.75
N VAL A 165 -7.11 12.77 19.71
CA VAL A 165 -8.56 12.80 19.42
C VAL A 165 -9.00 14.11 18.77
N GLU A 166 -8.25 15.21 18.96
CA GLU A 166 -8.50 16.48 18.27
C GLU A 166 -8.35 16.40 16.74
N PHE A 167 -7.62 15.41 16.23
CA PHE A 167 -7.50 15.13 14.80
C PHE A 167 -8.43 13.98 14.37
N ALA A 168 -8.58 12.96 15.22
CA ALA A 168 -9.41 11.80 14.92
C ALA A 168 -10.93 12.10 14.99
N GLY A 169 -11.34 13.08 15.79
CA GLY A 169 -12.74 13.44 16.04
C GLY A 169 -13.54 12.44 16.87
N ARG A 170 -13.01 11.22 17.08
CA ARG A 170 -13.65 10.13 17.81
C ARG A 170 -12.62 9.37 18.63
N SER A 171 -12.98 9.04 19.87
CA SER A 171 -12.14 8.26 20.78
C SER A 171 -12.11 6.78 20.43
N VAL A 172 -11.10 6.06 20.95
CA VAL A 172 -10.96 4.61 20.79
C VAL A 172 -12.12 3.87 21.46
N SER A 173 -12.55 4.32 22.64
CA SER A 173 -13.68 3.73 23.36
C SER A 173 -14.99 3.81 22.58
N GLU A 174 -15.27 4.93 21.91
CA GLU A 174 -16.42 5.07 21.01
C GLU A 174 -16.35 4.12 19.82
N LYS A 175 -15.17 4.00 19.20
CA LYS A 175 -14.96 3.12 18.03
C LYS A 175 -15.11 1.64 18.40
N ILE A 176 -14.49 1.20 19.51
CA ILE A 176 -14.62 -0.18 20.02
C ILE A 176 -16.07 -0.49 20.42
N LYS A 177 -16.78 0.47 21.01
CA LYS A 177 -18.20 0.29 21.36
C LYS A 177 -19.04 0.01 20.12
N GLU A 178 -18.94 0.84 19.08
CA GLU A 178 -19.67 0.62 17.81
C GLU A 178 -19.27 -0.69 17.13
N LEU A 179 -17.98 -1.05 17.17
CA LEU A 179 -17.50 -2.33 16.66
C LEU A 179 -18.19 -3.51 17.37
N ARG A 180 -18.29 -3.47 18.71
CA ARG A 180 -18.96 -4.51 19.50
C ARG A 180 -20.46 -4.56 19.25
N GLU A 181 -21.12 -3.43 19.01
CA GLU A 181 -22.53 -3.39 18.60
C GLU A 181 -22.73 -4.13 17.26
N LYS A 182 -21.81 -3.96 16.30
CA LYS A 182 -21.83 -4.70 15.03
C LYS A 182 -21.53 -6.19 15.20
N LEU A 183 -20.61 -6.56 16.10
CA LEU A 183 -20.37 -7.97 16.44
C LEU A 183 -21.66 -8.64 16.94
N LEU A 184 -22.35 -8.00 17.89
CA LEU A 184 -23.62 -8.51 18.43
C LEU A 184 -24.71 -8.63 17.36
N HIS A 185 -24.82 -7.64 16.47
CA HIS A 185 -25.78 -7.65 15.35
C HIS A 185 -25.55 -8.85 14.41
N GLU A 186 -24.29 -9.09 14.03
CA GLU A 186 -23.91 -10.21 13.16
C GLU A 186 -23.76 -11.55 13.89
N LYS A 187 -24.08 -11.59 15.20
CA LYS A 187 -23.93 -12.76 16.07
C LYS A 187 -22.49 -13.31 16.11
N ALA A 188 -21.52 -12.42 15.95
CA ALA A 188 -20.10 -12.71 16.14
C ALA A 188 -19.67 -12.37 17.58
N THR A 189 -18.71 -13.11 18.10
CA THR A 189 -18.15 -12.88 19.44
C THR A 189 -16.77 -12.22 19.41
N ALA A 190 -16.13 -12.23 18.25
CA ALA A 190 -14.85 -11.59 18.03
C ALA A 190 -14.64 -11.22 16.56
N ILE A 191 -13.69 -10.32 16.31
CA ILE A 191 -13.13 -10.02 14.99
C ILE A 191 -11.61 -10.07 15.03
N ILE A 192 -11.00 -10.55 13.95
CA ILE A 192 -9.56 -10.45 13.68
C ILE A 192 -9.38 -9.39 12.60
N ILE A 193 -8.57 -8.37 12.90
CA ILE A 193 -8.25 -7.27 11.99
C ILE A 193 -6.76 -7.36 11.66
N THR A 194 -6.48 -7.48 10.36
CA THR A 194 -5.14 -7.65 9.80
C THR A 194 -4.68 -6.43 9.01
N ALA A 195 -5.60 -5.68 8.40
CA ALA A 195 -5.30 -4.46 7.65
C ALA A 195 -4.73 -3.36 8.58
N LEU A 196 -3.54 -2.87 8.25
CA LEU A 196 -2.78 -1.97 9.13
C LEU A 196 -3.46 -0.62 9.35
N ASP A 197 -4.14 -0.10 8.34
CA ASP A 197 -4.87 1.16 8.37
C ASP A 197 -6.14 1.07 9.25
N GLU A 198 -6.77 -0.09 9.29
CA GLU A 198 -7.89 -0.36 10.19
C GLU A 198 -7.45 -0.45 11.65
N VAL A 199 -6.34 -1.15 11.94
CA VAL A 199 -5.75 -1.18 13.29
C VAL A 199 -5.36 0.23 13.74
N ALA A 200 -4.69 0.99 12.87
CA ALA A 200 -4.29 2.37 13.13
C ALA A 200 -5.49 3.30 13.38
N TRP A 201 -6.58 3.14 12.63
CA TRP A 201 -7.78 3.94 12.81
C TRP A 201 -8.57 3.55 14.06
N LEU A 202 -8.72 2.25 14.34
CA LEU A 202 -9.50 1.73 15.47
C LEU A 202 -8.88 2.18 16.80
N TYR A 203 -7.55 2.08 16.92
CA TYR A 203 -6.82 2.40 18.13
C TYR A 203 -6.25 3.82 18.17
N ASN A 204 -6.57 4.68 17.19
CA ASN A 204 -6.03 6.04 17.10
C ASN A 204 -4.50 6.06 17.31
N ILE A 205 -3.79 5.25 16.53
CA ILE A 205 -2.33 5.23 16.51
C ILE A 205 -1.83 5.46 15.09
N ARG A 206 -0.59 5.88 14.96
CA ARG A 206 0.15 5.95 13.70
C ARG A 206 1.55 5.38 13.89
N GLY A 207 2.18 5.05 12.78
CA GLY A 207 3.58 4.64 12.74
C GLY A 207 4.21 5.14 11.45
N SER A 208 5.35 4.58 11.13
CA SER A 208 6.05 4.81 9.88
C SER A 208 6.61 3.51 9.31
N ASP A 209 6.01 2.37 9.67
CA ASP A 209 6.52 1.04 9.36
C ASP A 209 6.48 0.67 7.87
N VAL A 210 5.61 1.34 7.11
CA VAL A 210 5.50 1.25 5.66
C VAL A 210 5.76 2.66 5.13
N ASP A 211 6.63 2.79 4.14
CA ASP A 211 6.93 4.10 3.59
C ASP A 211 5.66 4.72 3.00
N TYR A 212 5.54 6.04 3.19
CA TYR A 212 4.39 6.86 2.75
C TYR A 212 3.04 6.58 3.43
N SER A 213 2.91 5.46 4.15
CA SER A 213 1.70 5.05 4.86
C SER A 213 1.92 5.14 6.37
N PRO A 214 1.19 5.99 7.12
CA PRO A 214 1.46 6.23 8.54
C PRO A 214 0.89 5.11 9.44
N VAL A 215 1.25 3.87 9.15
CA VAL A 215 0.75 2.65 9.80
C VAL A 215 1.83 1.93 10.60
N VAL A 216 1.42 0.94 11.40
CA VAL A 216 2.28 0.10 12.25
C VAL A 216 2.02 -1.35 11.86
N HIS A 217 3.05 -2.14 11.56
CA HIS A 217 2.90 -3.60 11.38
C HIS A 217 2.34 -4.21 12.65
N SER A 218 1.06 -4.57 12.59
CA SER A 218 0.29 -4.98 13.77
C SER A 218 -0.99 -5.71 13.41
N TYR A 219 -1.52 -6.42 14.38
CA TYR A 219 -2.85 -7.02 14.31
C TYR A 219 -3.72 -6.52 15.45
N ALA A 220 -5.03 -6.62 15.28
CA ALA A 220 -5.96 -6.47 16.38
C ALA A 220 -6.91 -7.68 16.47
N ILE A 221 -7.17 -8.12 17.70
CA ILE A 221 -8.30 -9.01 17.99
C ILE A 221 -9.21 -8.24 18.94
N VAL A 222 -10.49 -8.15 18.62
CA VAL A 222 -11.49 -7.52 19.49
C VAL A 222 -12.59 -8.51 19.78
N THR A 223 -12.81 -8.81 21.06
CA THR A 223 -13.94 -9.62 21.54
C THR A 223 -15.05 -8.70 22.04
N LEU A 224 -16.15 -9.28 22.49
CA LEU A 224 -17.23 -8.53 23.13
C LEU A 224 -16.80 -7.76 24.39
N HIS A 225 -15.69 -8.13 25.03
CA HIS A 225 -15.26 -7.54 26.30
C HIS A 225 -13.78 -7.13 26.33
N SER A 226 -12.93 -7.76 25.53
CA SER A 226 -11.49 -7.50 25.46
C SER A 226 -11.06 -6.94 24.10
N ALA A 227 -9.90 -6.29 24.07
CA ALA A 227 -9.24 -5.82 22.86
C ALA A 227 -7.73 -6.05 22.98
N PHE A 228 -7.11 -6.50 21.89
CA PHE A 228 -5.71 -6.88 21.84
C PHE A 228 -5.01 -6.13 20.71
N PHE A 229 -3.79 -5.67 20.96
CA PHE A 229 -2.90 -5.02 20.01
C PHE A 229 -1.60 -5.81 19.91
N TYR A 230 -1.38 -6.45 18.77
CA TYR A 230 -0.20 -7.27 18.50
C TYR A 230 0.84 -6.43 17.76
N VAL A 231 1.98 -6.17 18.38
CA VAL A 231 3.02 -5.29 17.85
C VAL A 231 4.39 -5.70 18.38
N ASP A 232 5.45 -5.35 17.66
CA ASP A 232 6.80 -5.40 18.21
C ASP A 232 6.89 -4.45 19.42
N LYS A 233 7.02 -5.01 20.62
CA LYS A 233 7.04 -4.22 21.87
C LYS A 233 8.18 -3.23 21.96
N ARG A 234 9.26 -3.38 21.17
CA ARG A 234 10.34 -2.39 21.09
C ARG A 234 9.84 -1.04 20.54
N LYS A 235 8.72 -1.04 19.81
CA LYS A 235 8.06 0.16 19.26
C LYS A 235 7.16 0.87 20.27
N VAL A 236 6.87 0.24 21.41
CA VAL A 236 5.89 0.74 22.40
C VAL A 236 6.61 1.56 23.47
N THR A 237 6.36 2.88 23.45
CA THR A 237 6.86 3.78 24.50
C THR A 237 5.99 3.70 25.76
N ALA A 238 6.48 4.25 26.87
CA ALA A 238 5.69 4.33 28.11
C ALA A 238 4.37 5.11 27.94
N GLU A 239 4.36 6.12 27.06
CA GLU A 239 3.17 6.88 26.70
C GLU A 239 2.13 5.99 25.99
N VAL A 240 2.55 5.24 24.96
CA VAL A 240 1.67 4.32 24.23
C VAL A 240 1.17 3.20 25.14
N GLN A 241 2.04 2.63 25.97
CA GLN A 241 1.66 1.60 26.94
C GLN A 241 0.55 2.10 27.87
N LYS A 242 0.71 3.32 28.41
CA LYS A 242 -0.30 3.94 29.27
C LYS A 242 -1.59 4.19 28.50
N TYR A 243 -1.50 4.76 27.30
CA TYR A 243 -2.65 5.05 26.44
C TYR A 243 -3.48 3.78 26.12
N MET A 244 -2.82 2.67 25.79
CA MET A 244 -3.50 1.41 25.49
C MET A 244 -4.22 0.85 26.72
N VAL A 245 -3.56 0.84 27.89
CA VAL A 245 -4.17 0.37 29.15
C VAL A 245 -5.36 1.24 29.56
N GLU A 246 -5.26 2.56 29.43
CA GLU A 246 -6.37 3.48 29.71
C GLU A 246 -7.58 3.26 28.79
N ASN A 247 -7.35 2.75 27.57
CA ASN A 247 -8.40 2.38 26.62
C ASN A 247 -8.82 0.90 26.68
N GLY A 248 -8.32 0.15 27.66
CA GLY A 248 -8.69 -1.26 27.85
C GLY A 248 -8.08 -2.24 26.85
N ILE A 249 -6.91 -1.91 26.29
CA ILE A 249 -6.26 -2.69 25.22
C ILE A 249 -5.02 -3.40 25.76
N ASP A 250 -4.98 -4.72 25.58
CA ASP A 250 -3.85 -5.57 25.91
C ASP A 250 -2.79 -5.54 24.80
N ILE A 251 -1.57 -5.13 25.12
CA ILE A 251 -0.43 -5.18 24.18
C ILE A 251 0.22 -6.56 24.23
N ARG A 252 0.40 -7.20 23.06
CA ARG A 252 1.07 -8.50 22.89
C ARG A 252 2.18 -8.41 21.84
N ASP A 253 3.14 -9.33 21.92
CA ASP A 253 4.17 -9.44 20.90
C ASP A 253 3.53 -9.79 19.55
N TYR A 254 4.06 -9.24 18.47
CA TYR A 254 3.53 -9.37 17.11
C TYR A 254 3.31 -10.84 16.71
N GLU A 255 4.25 -11.72 17.05
CA GLU A 255 4.26 -13.14 16.70
C GLU A 255 3.22 -13.97 17.46
N MET A 256 2.71 -13.46 18.60
CA MET A 256 1.73 -14.17 19.42
C MET A 256 0.33 -14.23 18.79
N VAL A 257 0.07 -13.45 17.74
CA VAL A 257 -1.24 -13.41 17.07
C VAL A 257 -1.68 -14.79 16.60
N GLN A 258 -0.78 -15.62 16.06
CA GLN A 258 -1.15 -16.94 15.54
C GLN A 258 -1.58 -17.91 16.66
N SER A 259 -0.83 -17.94 17.77
CA SER A 259 -1.20 -18.74 18.94
C SER A 259 -2.49 -18.23 19.55
N ASP A 260 -2.70 -16.91 19.59
CA ASP A 260 -3.88 -16.30 20.18
C ASP A 260 -5.14 -16.50 19.33
N VAL A 261 -5.04 -16.55 18.00
CA VAL A 261 -6.15 -16.98 17.15
C VAL A 261 -6.53 -18.43 17.44
N SER A 262 -5.55 -19.30 17.73
CA SER A 262 -5.83 -20.69 18.13
C SER A 262 -6.50 -20.75 19.52
N LEU A 263 -6.06 -19.91 20.46
CA LEU A 263 -6.71 -19.77 21.76
C LEU A 263 -8.13 -19.19 21.62
N LEU A 264 -8.33 -18.20 20.75
CA LEU A 264 -9.62 -17.61 20.43
C LEU A 264 -10.59 -18.67 19.90
N ALA A 265 -10.15 -19.47 18.92
CA ALA A 265 -10.94 -20.55 18.33
C ALA A 265 -11.36 -21.62 19.35
N SER A 266 -10.51 -21.88 20.36
CA SER A 266 -10.80 -22.82 21.45
C SER A 266 -11.51 -22.19 22.66
N GLY A 267 -11.79 -20.87 22.64
CA GLY A 267 -12.41 -20.14 23.76
C GLY A 267 -11.50 -19.93 24.97
N ASN A 268 -10.18 -20.07 24.81
CA ASN A 268 -9.20 -19.97 25.89
C ASN A 268 -8.38 -18.67 25.85
N LEU A 269 -8.73 -17.72 24.97
CA LEU A 269 -8.06 -16.43 24.91
C LEU A 269 -8.43 -15.60 26.15
N LYS A 270 -7.46 -15.36 27.03
CA LYS A 270 -7.63 -14.56 28.25
C LYS A 270 -7.12 -13.14 28.05
N SER A 271 -7.74 -12.14 28.68
CA SER A 271 -7.20 -10.79 28.79
C SER A 271 -6.50 -10.58 30.14
N PHE A 272 -5.47 -9.72 30.15
CA PHE A 272 -4.84 -9.26 31.39
C PHE A 272 -5.53 -8.03 31.98
N VAL A 273 -6.14 -7.20 31.14
CA VAL A 273 -6.90 -6.02 31.55
C VAL A 273 -8.30 -6.38 32.05
N HIS A 274 -8.93 -7.42 31.51
CA HIS A 274 -10.25 -7.91 31.95
C HIS A 274 -10.16 -9.32 32.55
N GLY A 275 -10.58 -9.48 33.81
CA GLY A 275 -10.61 -10.75 34.53
C GLY A 275 -11.60 -11.76 33.94
N GLU A 276 -11.29 -13.06 34.10
CA GLU A 276 -11.92 -14.23 33.48
C GLU A 276 -13.42 -14.13 33.14
N ASN A 277 -13.74 -14.20 31.84
CA ASN A 277 -14.83 -14.96 31.20
C ASN A 277 -15.16 -14.38 29.81
N ASP A 278 -14.25 -14.56 28.85
CA ASP A 278 -14.52 -14.15 27.47
C ASP A 278 -14.73 -15.40 26.62
N ILE A 279 -15.97 -15.54 26.12
CA ILE A 279 -16.42 -16.46 25.06
C ILE A 279 -16.96 -17.79 25.58
N ASN A 280 -18.30 -17.87 25.67
CA ASN A 280 -19.00 -19.16 25.69
C ASN A 280 -18.96 -19.73 24.26
N VAL A 281 -18.41 -20.93 24.09
CA VAL A 281 -17.78 -21.42 22.84
C VAL A 281 -18.75 -22.11 21.87
N GLU A 282 -19.94 -22.52 22.32
CA GLU A 282 -20.85 -23.26 21.46
C GLU A 282 -21.61 -22.33 20.49
N GLY A 283 -21.27 -22.42 19.20
CA GLY A 283 -21.95 -21.71 18.11
C GLY A 283 -21.48 -20.29 17.84
N SER A 284 -20.39 -19.84 18.48
CA SER A 284 -19.85 -18.50 18.30
C SER A 284 -19.16 -18.32 16.94
N LYS A 285 -19.34 -17.14 16.35
CA LYS A 285 -18.70 -16.75 15.08
C LYS A 285 -17.54 -15.79 15.32
N ILE A 286 -16.45 -15.99 14.58
CA ILE A 286 -15.29 -15.10 14.51
C ILE A 286 -15.33 -14.42 13.15
N TRP A 287 -15.46 -13.10 13.18
CA TRP A 287 -15.46 -12.27 11.99
C TRP A 287 -14.03 -12.12 11.45
N ILE A 288 -13.85 -12.39 10.17
CA ILE A 288 -12.69 -11.95 9.40
C ILE A 288 -13.12 -11.21 8.13
N ASP A 289 -12.31 -10.28 7.65
CA ASP A 289 -12.41 -9.81 6.28
C ASP A 289 -11.56 -10.70 5.39
N SER A 290 -12.17 -11.43 4.46
CA SER A 290 -11.46 -12.40 3.62
C SER A 290 -10.51 -11.76 2.60
N ALA A 291 -10.69 -10.48 2.28
CA ALA A 291 -9.81 -9.76 1.37
C ALA A 291 -8.46 -9.43 2.02
N SER A 292 -8.46 -9.12 3.33
CA SER A 292 -7.27 -8.72 4.08
C SER A 292 -6.79 -9.73 5.11
N CYS A 293 -7.57 -10.76 5.47
CA CYS A 293 -7.12 -11.78 6.41
C CYS A 293 -6.18 -12.75 5.71
N CYS A 294 -4.97 -12.93 6.25
CA CYS A 294 -4.02 -13.89 5.71
C CYS A 294 -4.41 -15.34 6.02
N LEU A 295 -4.09 -16.24 5.08
CA LEU A 295 -4.40 -17.66 5.17
C LEU A 295 -3.78 -18.31 6.42
N ALA A 296 -2.62 -17.83 6.86
CA ALA A 296 -1.92 -18.30 8.05
C ALA A 296 -2.77 -18.20 9.32
N LEU A 297 -3.57 -17.14 9.48
CA LEU A 297 -4.48 -16.97 10.62
C LEU A 297 -5.79 -17.72 10.40
N TYR A 298 -6.36 -17.65 9.19
CA TYR A 298 -7.58 -18.38 8.85
C TYR A 298 -7.45 -19.89 9.05
N SER A 299 -6.29 -20.48 8.74
CA SER A 299 -6.00 -21.91 8.92
C SER A 299 -6.07 -22.39 10.37
N LYS A 300 -6.09 -21.47 11.35
CA LYS A 300 -6.27 -21.79 12.78
C LYS A 300 -7.73 -21.85 13.21
N LEU A 301 -8.65 -21.45 12.34
CA LEU A 301 -10.08 -21.42 12.59
C LEU A 301 -10.77 -22.61 11.91
N SER A 302 -11.81 -23.15 12.54
CA SER A 302 -12.69 -24.11 11.86
C SER A 302 -13.63 -23.36 10.90
N PRO A 303 -13.92 -23.87 9.69
CA PRO A 303 -14.84 -23.19 8.75
C PRO A 303 -16.22 -22.86 9.35
N HIS A 304 -16.72 -23.69 10.25
CA HIS A 304 -17.99 -23.45 10.95
C HIS A 304 -17.96 -22.29 11.95
N GLN A 305 -16.78 -21.89 12.42
CA GLN A 305 -16.60 -20.77 13.34
C GLN A 305 -16.41 -19.44 12.61
N VAL A 306 -16.12 -19.46 11.31
CA VAL A 306 -15.82 -18.23 10.56
C VAL A 306 -17.11 -17.54 10.11
N LEU A 307 -17.10 -16.20 10.24
CA LEU A 307 -17.98 -15.27 9.55
C LEU A 307 -17.11 -14.41 8.62
N ALA A 308 -17.17 -14.69 7.32
CA ALA A 308 -16.44 -13.94 6.30
C ALA A 308 -17.32 -12.83 5.75
N LEU A 309 -17.06 -11.58 6.16
CA LEU A 309 -17.75 -10.37 5.70
C LEU A 309 -16.74 -9.22 5.64
N GLN A 310 -16.99 -8.20 4.80
CA GLN A 310 -16.17 -6.99 4.78
C GLN A 310 -16.02 -6.40 6.19
N SER A 311 -14.83 -5.90 6.53
CA SER A 311 -14.57 -5.35 7.84
C SER A 311 -15.59 -4.27 8.25
N PRO A 312 -16.13 -4.32 9.48
CA PRO A 312 -17.02 -3.30 10.01
C PRO A 312 -16.33 -1.95 10.24
N VAL A 313 -14.99 -1.89 10.14
CA VAL A 313 -14.17 -0.67 10.26
C VAL A 313 -14.04 0.07 8.93
N ALA A 314 -14.10 -0.64 7.80
CA ALA A 314 -13.90 -0.08 6.46
C ALA A 314 -14.82 1.13 6.18
N LEU A 315 -16.14 0.96 6.35
CA LEU A 315 -17.11 2.03 6.05
C LEU A 315 -17.04 3.23 7.03
N PRO A 316 -17.00 3.04 8.37
CA PRO A 316 -16.83 4.16 9.30
C PRO A 316 -15.54 4.97 9.07
N LYS A 317 -14.45 4.34 8.63
CA LYS A 317 -13.22 5.03 8.24
C LYS A 317 -13.34 5.72 6.87
N ALA A 318 -14.12 5.15 5.94
CA ALA A 318 -14.37 5.74 4.64
C ALA A 318 -15.19 7.04 4.74
N VAL A 319 -16.18 7.10 5.64
CA VAL A 319 -17.05 8.26 5.88
C VAL A 319 -16.47 9.15 6.99
N LYS A 320 -15.76 10.21 6.58
CA LYS A 320 -15.02 11.09 7.51
C LYS A 320 -15.99 11.88 8.38
N ASN A 321 -15.69 11.95 9.67
CA ASN A 321 -16.44 12.80 10.60
C ASN A 321 -16.10 14.29 10.41
N ALA A 322 -16.83 15.19 11.09
CA ALA A 322 -16.65 16.63 10.91
C ALA A 322 -15.23 17.13 11.23
N THR A 323 -14.58 16.55 12.24
CA THR A 323 -13.19 16.87 12.62
C THR A 323 -12.20 16.40 11.57
N GLU A 324 -12.33 15.15 11.11
CA GLU A 324 -11.47 14.60 10.03
C GLU A 324 -11.65 15.39 8.72
N LEU A 325 -12.88 15.80 8.38
CA LEU A 325 -13.16 16.63 7.21
C LEU A 325 -12.55 18.03 7.32
N ASP A 326 -12.63 18.66 8.49
CA ASP A 326 -12.00 19.96 8.73
C ASP A 326 -10.47 19.87 8.65
N GLY A 327 -9.88 18.82 9.25
CA GLY A 327 -8.46 18.50 9.13
C GLY A 327 -8.03 18.31 7.68
N LEU A 328 -8.78 17.52 6.90
CA LEU A 328 -8.51 17.32 5.47
C LEU A 328 -8.54 18.65 4.70
N ARG A 329 -9.51 19.53 4.94
CA ARG A 329 -9.57 20.85 4.29
C ARG A 329 -8.34 21.70 4.63
N LYS A 330 -7.97 21.77 5.91
CA LYS A 330 -6.77 22.47 6.37
C LYS A 330 -5.52 21.89 5.71
N ALA A 331 -5.42 20.56 5.63
CA ALA A 331 -4.33 19.87 4.95
C ALA A 331 -4.19 20.26 3.49
N HIS A 332 -5.29 20.21 2.74
CA HIS A 332 -5.29 20.61 1.33
C HIS A 332 -5.00 22.11 1.14
N ILE A 333 -5.38 22.98 2.08
CA ILE A 333 -5.04 24.41 2.01
C ILE A 333 -3.53 24.63 2.14
N ARG A 334 -2.87 24.06 3.16
CA ARG A 334 -1.42 24.28 3.31
C ARG A 334 -0.61 23.56 2.23
N ASP A 335 -1.07 22.38 1.79
CA ASP A 335 -0.44 21.67 0.67
C ASP A 335 -0.60 22.44 -0.65
N GLY A 336 -1.79 22.96 -0.91
CA GLY A 336 -2.04 23.85 -2.04
C GLY A 336 -1.14 25.09 -2.01
N ALA A 337 -0.90 25.69 -0.85
CA ALA A 337 0.06 26.78 -0.71
C ALA A 337 1.51 26.34 -1.00
N ALA A 338 1.93 25.13 -0.60
CA ALA A 338 3.24 24.58 -0.94
C ALA A 338 3.38 24.36 -2.46
N VAL A 339 2.34 23.81 -3.11
CA VAL A 339 2.31 23.60 -4.56
C VAL A 339 2.34 24.93 -5.32
N VAL A 340 1.63 25.97 -4.87
CA VAL A 340 1.71 27.31 -5.48
C VAL A 340 3.10 27.91 -5.35
N GLN A 341 3.74 27.79 -4.17
CA GLN A 341 5.12 28.23 -3.98
C GLN A 341 6.08 27.48 -4.90
N TYR A 342 5.89 26.17 -5.04
CA TYR A 342 6.67 25.34 -5.94
C TYR A 342 6.51 25.76 -7.40
N LEU A 343 5.27 25.93 -7.90
CA LEU A 343 5.02 26.32 -9.28
C LEU A 343 5.56 27.72 -9.59
N SER A 344 5.43 28.67 -8.64
CA SER A 344 6.01 30.01 -8.77
C SER A 344 7.54 29.97 -8.77
N TRP A 345 8.15 29.16 -7.88
CA TRP A 345 9.59 28.94 -7.89
C TRP A 345 10.07 28.31 -9.20
N LEU A 346 9.38 27.29 -9.69
CA LEU A 346 9.72 26.56 -10.90
C LEU A 346 9.63 27.47 -12.13
N ASP A 347 8.55 28.26 -12.26
CA ASP A 347 8.39 29.26 -13.33
C ASP A 347 9.55 30.27 -13.35
N ASN A 348 9.96 30.79 -12.19
CA ASN A 348 11.11 31.68 -12.09
C ASN A 348 12.42 30.99 -12.50
N GLN A 349 12.64 29.73 -12.10
CA GLN A 349 13.82 28.99 -12.53
C GLN A 349 13.83 28.68 -14.02
N MET A 350 12.66 28.39 -14.62
CA MET A 350 12.55 28.22 -16.07
C MET A 350 12.88 29.52 -16.80
N GLN A 351 12.41 30.67 -16.29
CA GLN A 351 12.73 31.99 -16.85
C GLN A 351 14.23 32.31 -16.75
N GLU A 352 14.85 32.06 -15.61
CA GLU A 352 16.25 32.40 -15.34
C GLU A 352 17.23 31.46 -16.06
N ASN A 353 16.98 30.15 -16.02
CA ASN A 353 17.94 29.14 -16.49
C ASN A 353 17.73 28.77 -17.96
N TYR A 354 16.49 28.84 -18.45
CA TYR A 354 16.11 28.39 -19.80
C TYR A 354 15.55 29.52 -20.68
N GLY A 355 15.35 30.72 -20.12
CA GLY A 355 14.80 31.86 -20.86
C GLY A 355 13.35 31.65 -21.31
N ALA A 356 12.65 30.71 -20.69
CA ALA A 356 11.30 30.30 -21.07
C ALA A 356 10.37 30.38 -19.86
N SER A 357 9.10 30.73 -20.12
CA SER A 357 8.06 30.96 -19.11
C SER A 357 8.30 32.17 -18.19
N GLY A 358 7.20 32.78 -17.76
CA GLY A 358 7.14 33.92 -16.83
C GLY A 358 5.72 34.20 -16.38
N TYR A 359 4.91 33.14 -16.26
CA TYR A 359 3.47 33.23 -15.99
C TYR A 359 3.17 33.90 -14.66
N PHE A 360 4.08 33.79 -13.68
CA PHE A 360 3.89 34.24 -12.32
C PHE A 360 4.82 35.40 -11.91
N SER A 361 5.62 35.93 -12.83
CA SER A 361 6.52 37.06 -12.57
C SER A 361 6.04 38.33 -13.28
N GLU A 362 5.79 39.40 -12.50
CA GLU A 362 5.47 40.72 -13.04
C GLU A 362 6.70 41.44 -13.64
N ILE A 363 7.90 40.85 -13.53
CA ILE A 363 9.15 41.47 -13.94
C ILE A 363 9.29 41.38 -15.47
N LYS A 364 8.75 42.40 -16.16
CA LYS A 364 9.05 42.71 -17.56
C LYS A 364 10.50 43.17 -17.67
N GLY A 365 11.43 42.23 -17.78
CA GLY A 365 12.84 42.56 -17.97
C GLY A 365 13.66 41.33 -18.27
N SER A 366 14.04 41.18 -19.53
CA SER A 366 14.96 40.14 -20.01
C SER A 366 16.35 40.34 -19.41
N HIS A 367 16.54 39.95 -18.16
CA HIS A 367 17.87 39.72 -17.63
C HIS A 367 18.32 38.36 -18.13
N LYS A 368 18.92 38.33 -19.33
CA LYS A 368 19.93 37.31 -19.68
C LYS A 368 21.12 37.48 -18.72
N LYS A 369 20.94 37.19 -17.44
CA LYS A 369 22.06 36.82 -16.58
C LYS A 369 22.49 35.44 -17.06
N GLY A 370 23.79 35.29 -17.31
CA GLY A 370 24.35 34.10 -17.94
C GLY A 370 23.86 32.82 -17.28
N ILE A 371 23.72 31.78 -18.11
CA ILE A 371 23.36 30.40 -17.77
C ILE A 371 23.81 30.08 -16.35
N SER A 372 22.85 30.02 -15.42
CA SER A 372 23.11 29.44 -14.11
C SER A 372 23.61 28.01 -14.35
N ALA A 373 24.74 27.65 -13.74
CA ALA A 373 25.41 26.38 -13.99
C ALA A 373 24.62 25.16 -13.48
N THR A 374 23.57 25.37 -12.69
CA THR A 374 22.81 24.27 -12.07
C THR A 374 21.65 23.86 -12.97
N LYS A 375 21.82 22.71 -13.63
CA LYS A 375 20.76 22.06 -14.40
C LYS A 375 19.66 21.56 -13.47
N LEU A 376 18.40 21.86 -13.80
CA LEU A 376 17.25 21.27 -13.11
C LEU A 376 16.93 19.92 -13.74
N THR A 377 16.75 18.92 -12.89
CA THR A 377 16.29 17.57 -13.23
C THR A 377 14.98 17.25 -12.53
N GLU A 378 14.27 16.22 -13.00
CA GLU A 378 13.05 15.69 -12.36
C GLU A 378 13.24 15.49 -10.84
N VAL A 379 14.34 14.85 -10.42
CA VAL A 379 14.67 14.67 -9.00
C VAL A 379 14.84 16.01 -8.28
N SER A 380 15.62 16.93 -8.84
CA SER A 380 15.90 18.21 -8.16
C SER A 380 14.65 19.06 -7.96
N VAL A 381 13.69 19.00 -8.90
CA VAL A 381 12.45 19.76 -8.80
C VAL A 381 11.43 19.07 -7.90
N SER A 382 11.39 17.73 -7.84
CA SER A 382 10.57 17.02 -6.86
C SER A 382 11.06 17.25 -5.43
N ASP A 383 12.37 17.18 -5.19
CA ASP A 383 12.98 17.46 -3.89
C ASP A 383 12.65 18.88 -3.41
N LYS A 384 12.57 19.83 -4.35
CA LYS A 384 12.19 21.20 -4.04
C LYS A 384 10.74 21.31 -3.56
N LEU A 385 9.81 20.59 -4.19
CA LEU A 385 8.41 20.54 -3.77
C LEU A 385 8.27 19.93 -2.37
N GLU A 386 8.97 18.82 -2.10
CA GLU A 386 9.02 18.24 -0.75
C GLU A 386 9.57 19.25 0.26
N GLY A 387 10.64 19.98 -0.08
CA GLY A 387 11.18 21.04 0.76
C GLY A 387 10.16 22.13 1.12
N PHE A 388 9.29 22.53 0.18
CA PHE A 388 8.20 23.47 0.49
C PHE A 388 7.14 22.85 1.40
N ARG A 389 6.78 21.57 1.21
CA ARG A 389 5.85 20.83 2.07
C ARG A 389 6.38 20.66 3.48
N ALA A 390 7.67 20.40 3.64
CA ALA A 390 8.33 20.24 4.93
C ALA A 390 8.28 21.51 5.80
N THR A 391 8.08 22.69 5.20
CA THR A 391 7.86 23.94 5.96
C THR A 391 6.45 24.09 6.53
N LYS A 392 5.50 23.24 6.11
CA LYS A 392 4.10 23.36 6.50
C LYS A 392 3.84 22.71 7.84
N GLU A 393 2.99 23.34 8.63
CA GLU A 393 2.52 22.80 9.89
C GLU A 393 1.96 21.38 9.73
N HIS A 394 2.22 20.53 10.71
CA HIS A 394 1.80 19.14 10.79
C HIS A 394 2.34 18.21 9.71
N PHE A 395 3.30 18.61 8.87
CA PHE A 395 3.91 17.71 7.87
C PHE A 395 4.52 16.46 8.51
N ARG A 396 4.32 15.29 7.87
CA ARG A 396 4.77 13.96 8.33
C ARG A 396 5.46 13.13 7.24
N GLY A 397 5.80 13.74 6.11
CA GLY A 397 6.41 13.07 4.96
C GLY A 397 5.51 13.06 3.74
N LEU A 398 5.98 12.45 2.66
CA LEU A 398 5.20 12.27 1.43
C LEU A 398 4.15 11.16 1.60
N SER A 399 3.04 11.24 0.88
CA SER A 399 1.99 10.20 0.85
C SER A 399 2.19 9.14 -0.22
N PHE A 400 3.14 9.36 -1.15
CA PHE A 400 3.69 8.39 -2.11
C PHE A 400 4.98 8.98 -2.74
N PRO A 401 5.82 8.19 -3.43
CA PRO A 401 6.97 8.73 -4.16
C PRO A 401 6.49 9.74 -5.21
N THR A 402 7.04 10.96 -5.20
CA THR A 402 6.65 11.98 -6.18
C THR A 402 6.99 11.51 -7.60
N ILE A 403 5.97 11.50 -8.47
CA ILE A 403 6.13 11.33 -9.91
C ILE A 403 6.49 12.70 -10.46
N SER A 404 7.72 12.86 -10.93
CA SER A 404 8.19 14.07 -11.61
C SER A 404 8.74 13.65 -12.96
N SER A 405 8.11 14.12 -14.03
CA SER A 405 8.28 13.55 -15.36
C SER A 405 8.33 14.60 -16.45
N VAL A 406 9.39 14.57 -17.26
CA VAL A 406 9.60 15.45 -18.42
C VAL A 406 9.43 14.67 -19.72
N GLY A 407 8.58 15.19 -20.61
CA GLY A 407 8.39 14.67 -21.96
C GLY A 407 7.94 13.21 -21.98
N PRO A 408 8.66 12.28 -22.66
CA PRO A 408 8.29 10.88 -22.75
C PRO A 408 8.12 10.17 -21.39
N ASN A 409 8.83 10.62 -20.34
CA ASN A 409 8.69 10.07 -19.00
C ASN A 409 7.26 10.26 -18.46
N ALA A 410 6.55 11.31 -18.88
CA ALA A 410 5.17 11.58 -18.46
C ALA A 410 4.14 10.61 -19.07
N ALA A 411 4.54 9.77 -20.04
CA ALA A 411 3.71 8.69 -20.57
C ALA A 411 3.82 7.39 -19.76
N VAL A 412 4.77 7.31 -18.80
CA VAL A 412 4.92 6.17 -17.89
C VAL A 412 4.09 6.48 -16.63
N ILE A 413 2.99 5.77 -16.44
CA ILE A 413 1.93 6.15 -15.49
C ILE A 413 2.47 6.33 -14.06
N HIS A 414 3.21 5.35 -13.54
CA HIS A 414 3.85 5.42 -12.21
C HIS A 414 5.37 5.59 -12.32
N TYR A 415 5.81 6.58 -13.11
CA TYR A 415 7.22 6.93 -13.25
C TYR A 415 7.82 7.39 -11.91
N LYS A 416 8.98 6.82 -11.54
CA LYS A 416 9.76 7.27 -10.40
C LYS A 416 11.12 7.79 -10.90
N PRO A 417 11.43 9.09 -10.79
CA PRO A 417 12.72 9.59 -11.21
C PRO A 417 13.84 9.05 -10.31
N GLU A 418 14.93 8.59 -10.91
CA GLU A 418 16.15 8.21 -10.20
C GLU A 418 17.29 9.13 -10.61
N ALA A 419 18.15 9.53 -9.67
CA ALA A 419 19.22 10.48 -9.94
C ALA A 419 20.16 10.06 -11.08
N SER A 420 20.32 8.75 -11.31
CA SER A 420 21.16 8.17 -12.36
C SER A 420 20.53 8.18 -13.75
N THR A 421 19.20 8.28 -13.86
CA THR A 421 18.45 8.09 -15.13
C THR A 421 17.43 9.20 -15.43
N CYS A 422 17.22 10.14 -14.51
CA CYS A 422 16.24 11.20 -14.66
C CYS A 422 16.58 12.18 -15.80
N SER A 423 15.52 12.74 -16.38
CA SER A 423 15.62 13.78 -17.42
C SER A 423 15.93 15.14 -16.82
N GLU A 424 16.65 15.96 -17.59
CA GLU A 424 16.74 17.40 -17.35
C GLU A 424 15.42 18.08 -17.74
N MET A 425 15.08 19.16 -17.03
CA MET A 425 13.96 20.03 -17.39
C MET A 425 14.16 20.60 -18.79
N ASP A 426 13.08 20.64 -19.57
CA ASP A 426 13.07 21.12 -20.95
C ASP A 426 11.81 21.96 -21.17
N ALA A 427 11.99 23.22 -21.58
CA ALA A 427 10.88 24.15 -21.74
C ALA A 427 9.93 23.76 -22.89
N ASP A 428 10.43 23.04 -23.90
CA ASP A 428 9.62 22.65 -25.06
C ASP A 428 8.88 21.33 -24.85
N LYS A 429 9.00 20.71 -23.67
CA LYS A 429 8.33 19.45 -23.32
C LYS A 429 7.30 19.65 -22.21
N ILE A 430 6.31 18.75 -22.19
CA ILE A 430 5.40 18.61 -21.06
C ILE A 430 6.19 18.29 -19.80
N TYR A 431 5.81 18.93 -18.69
CA TYR A 431 6.20 18.53 -17.34
C TYR A 431 4.96 18.08 -16.56
N LEU A 432 4.99 16.87 -16.02
CA LEU A 432 3.96 16.33 -15.14
C LEU A 432 4.56 16.12 -13.75
N CYS A 433 3.84 16.59 -12.72
CA CYS A 433 4.18 16.33 -11.34
C CYS A 433 2.94 15.80 -10.61
N ASP A 434 3.01 14.53 -10.18
CA ASP A 434 2.04 13.91 -9.30
C ASP A 434 2.65 13.67 -7.94
N SER A 435 2.01 14.17 -6.89
CA SER A 435 2.64 14.23 -5.58
C SER A 435 1.64 14.46 -4.46
N GLY A 436 2.00 14.04 -3.25
CA GLY A 436 1.16 14.26 -2.08
C GLY A 436 1.95 14.21 -0.78
N ALA A 437 1.30 14.57 0.32
CA ALA A 437 1.90 14.58 1.64
C ALA A 437 0.98 13.98 2.71
N GLN A 438 1.62 13.41 3.73
CA GLN A 438 0.99 13.10 5.00
C GLN A 438 1.11 14.32 5.92
N TYR A 439 -0.01 14.70 6.50
CA TYR A 439 -0.10 15.64 7.62
C TYR A 439 -0.77 14.96 8.80
N LEU A 440 -0.55 15.47 10.01
CA LEU A 440 -1.19 14.93 11.21
C LEU A 440 -2.73 14.95 11.09
N ASP A 441 -3.28 15.94 10.41
CA ASP A 441 -4.70 16.22 10.22
C ASP A 441 -5.25 15.80 8.84
N GLY A 442 -4.44 15.20 7.96
CA GLY A 442 -4.94 14.74 6.66
C GLY A 442 -3.87 14.27 5.67
N THR A 443 -4.31 13.59 4.61
CA THR A 443 -3.46 13.12 3.51
C THR A 443 -3.84 13.85 2.23
N THR A 444 -2.86 14.25 1.42
CA THR A 444 -3.09 14.92 0.12
C THR A 444 -2.56 14.09 -1.03
N ASP A 445 -3.14 14.34 -2.21
CA ASP A 445 -2.78 13.76 -3.49
C ASP A 445 -3.16 14.78 -4.59
N ILE A 446 -2.19 15.22 -5.39
CA ILE A 446 -2.38 16.26 -6.39
C ILE A 446 -1.42 16.12 -7.57
N THR A 447 -2.02 16.05 -8.76
CA THR A 447 -1.30 16.10 -10.03
C THR A 447 -1.44 17.45 -10.73
N ARG A 448 -0.35 17.95 -11.32
CA ARG A 448 -0.37 19.06 -12.29
C ARG A 448 0.48 18.74 -13.51
N THR A 449 -0.03 19.12 -14.67
CA THR A 449 0.68 19.04 -15.94
C THR A 449 0.81 20.45 -16.52
N VAL A 450 2.03 20.85 -16.83
CA VAL A 450 2.37 22.20 -17.30
C VAL A 450 3.31 22.15 -18.49
N HIS A 451 3.42 23.27 -19.21
CA HIS A 451 4.35 23.47 -20.32
C HIS A 451 4.90 24.91 -20.22
N PHE A 452 6.22 25.06 -20.34
CA PHE A 452 6.93 26.32 -20.12
C PHE A 452 7.28 27.07 -21.42
N GLY A 453 7.12 26.40 -22.56
CA GLY A 453 7.38 26.91 -23.91
C GLY A 453 6.10 26.95 -24.75
N LYS A 454 6.17 26.41 -25.97
CA LYS A 454 5.01 26.34 -26.87
C LYS A 454 4.52 24.90 -27.04
N PRO A 455 3.42 24.48 -26.38
CA PRO A 455 2.89 23.14 -26.54
C PRO A 455 2.33 22.90 -27.95
N LEU A 456 2.42 21.65 -28.42
CA LEU A 456 1.86 21.18 -29.67
C LEU A 456 0.33 21.16 -29.62
N GLU A 457 -0.32 21.26 -30.79
CA GLU A 457 -1.79 21.20 -30.86
C GLU A 457 -2.36 19.87 -30.35
N HIS A 458 -1.62 18.77 -30.57
CA HIS A 458 -2.00 17.46 -30.01
C HIS A 458 -1.94 17.46 -28.47
N GLU A 459 -0.88 17.99 -27.88
CA GLU A 459 -0.71 18.10 -26.42
C GLU A 459 -1.85 18.91 -25.79
N LYS A 460 -2.20 20.07 -26.38
CA LYS A 460 -3.33 20.91 -25.95
C LYS A 460 -4.67 20.17 -26.05
N SER A 461 -4.87 19.43 -27.14
CA SER A 461 -6.11 18.67 -27.38
C SER A 461 -6.29 17.58 -26.32
N CYS A 462 -5.23 16.81 -26.03
CA CYS A 462 -5.24 15.80 -24.97
C CYS A 462 -5.47 16.42 -23.59
N TYR A 463 -4.73 17.48 -23.25
CA TYR A 463 -4.89 18.18 -21.97
C TYR A 463 -6.33 18.70 -21.77
N THR A 464 -6.91 19.27 -22.83
CA THR A 464 -8.27 19.83 -22.80
C THR A 464 -9.33 18.73 -22.66
N ALA A 465 -9.18 17.60 -23.35
CA ALA A 465 -10.07 16.46 -23.23
C ALA A 465 -10.09 15.91 -21.79
N VAL A 466 -8.91 15.73 -21.19
CA VAL A 466 -8.77 15.31 -19.78
C VAL A 466 -9.40 16.34 -18.84
N SER A 467 -9.08 17.62 -19.00
CA SER A 467 -9.61 18.70 -18.16
C SER A 467 -11.13 18.81 -18.21
N ALA A 468 -11.73 18.62 -19.39
CA ALA A 468 -13.18 18.65 -19.56
C ALA A 468 -13.88 17.54 -18.77
N ILE A 469 -13.30 16.34 -18.74
CA ILE A 469 -13.84 15.20 -17.97
C ILE A 469 -13.77 15.48 -16.47
N PHE A 470 -12.64 16.00 -15.97
CA PHE A 470 -12.50 16.36 -14.56
C PHE A 470 -13.49 17.44 -14.13
N LEU A 471 -13.67 18.49 -14.95
CA LEU A 471 -14.67 19.53 -14.67
C LEU A 471 -16.08 18.94 -14.66
N LEU A 472 -16.42 18.08 -15.62
CA LEU A 472 -17.71 17.41 -15.65
C LEU A 472 -17.96 16.59 -14.38
N GLN A 473 -17.00 15.77 -13.95
CA GLN A 473 -17.10 15.00 -12.70
C GLN A 473 -17.26 15.91 -11.48
N TYR A 474 -16.52 17.02 -11.41
CA TYR A 474 -16.62 17.99 -10.32
C TYR A 474 -18.01 18.62 -10.25
N PHE A 475 -18.58 19.03 -11.38
CA PHE A 475 -19.93 19.61 -11.43
C PHE A 475 -21.04 18.60 -11.14
N ILE A 476 -20.91 17.36 -11.63
CA ILE A 476 -21.84 16.26 -11.30
C ILE A 476 -21.78 15.98 -9.79
N GLY A 477 -20.58 15.85 -9.23
CA GLY A 477 -20.38 15.59 -7.81
C GLY A 477 -20.94 16.68 -6.90
N ILE A 478 -20.80 17.96 -7.28
CA ILE A 478 -21.43 19.08 -6.55
C ILE A 478 -22.96 19.02 -6.65
N SER A 479 -23.50 18.67 -7.82
CA SER A 479 -24.96 18.64 -8.02
C SER A 479 -25.67 17.54 -7.24
N GLU A 480 -24.98 16.44 -6.93
CA GLU A 480 -25.55 15.29 -6.22
C GLU A 480 -25.05 15.12 -4.77
N GLY A 481 -24.14 16.01 -4.30
CA GLY A 481 -23.58 15.92 -2.94
C GLY A 481 -22.53 14.81 -2.76
N TRP A 482 -22.03 14.23 -3.86
CA TRP A 482 -20.99 13.21 -3.87
C TRP A 482 -19.66 13.82 -4.29
N ILE A 483 -18.69 13.90 -3.38
CA ILE A 483 -17.29 14.04 -3.79
C ILE A 483 -16.83 12.65 -4.23
N LEU A 484 -16.97 12.36 -5.53
CA LEU A 484 -16.34 11.19 -6.15
C LEU A 484 -14.81 11.37 -6.06
N LEU A 485 -14.18 10.62 -5.16
CA LEU A 485 -12.74 10.37 -5.19
C LEU A 485 -12.46 9.45 -6.37
N CYS A 486 -12.22 10.00 -7.56
CA CYS A 486 -11.65 9.23 -8.66
C CYS A 486 -10.15 9.08 -8.41
N ASN A 487 -9.77 8.08 -7.63
CA ASN A 487 -8.47 7.46 -7.76
C ASN A 487 -8.69 5.95 -8.01
N PRO A 488 -8.46 5.43 -9.23
CA PRO A 488 -8.53 3.99 -9.47
C PRO A 488 -7.42 3.21 -8.76
N ALA A 489 -6.54 3.87 -7.99
CA ALA A 489 -5.53 3.23 -7.14
C ALA A 489 -5.99 2.97 -5.69
N PHE A 490 -7.18 3.41 -5.27
CA PHE A 490 -7.67 3.17 -3.90
C PHE A 490 -9.07 2.53 -3.91
N VAL A 491 -9.17 1.30 -4.43
CA VAL A 491 -10.21 0.33 -4.08
C VAL A 491 -9.57 -1.03 -3.92
#